data_AF-A0A8J9WZI1-F1
#
_entry.id   AF-A0A8J9WZI1-F1
#
_cell.length_a   1.000
_cell.length_b   1.000
_cell.length_c   1.000
_cell.angle_alpha   90.00
_cell.angle_beta   90.00
_cell.angle_gamma   90.00
#
_symmetry.space_group_name_H-M   'P 1'
#
loop_
_entity.id
_entity.type
_entity.pdbx_description
1 polymer ?
#
loop_
_entity_poly.entity_id
_entity_poly.type
_entity_poly.pdbx_seq_one_letter_code
_entity_poly.pdbx_strand_id
1 'polypeptide(L)'
;MLKFYAPWCGHCKRLAPILDQVAPEIAGKMAIGKVDCTQEKKLCNQHNVKSYPTLKFSLDGHLFDYPGGRKEGDIIAFANKINRPHVQMMDSM
;
A
#
# COMPACT_ATOMS: atom_id res chain seq x y z
N MET A 1 3.90 -1.12 0.38
CA MET A 1 2.78 -0.17 0.21
C MET A 1 3.15 1.18 0.78
N LEU A 2 2.79 2.25 0.08
CA LEU A 2 2.91 3.64 0.50
C LEU A 2 1.51 4.25 0.60
N LYS A 3 1.22 4.87 1.74
CA LYS A 3 0.02 5.70 1.96
C LYS A 3 0.39 7.17 1.81
N PHE A 4 -0.13 7.79 0.77
CA PHE A 4 -0.07 9.23 0.57
C PHE A 4 -1.27 9.88 1.27
N TYR A 5 -1.00 10.81 2.18
CA TYR A 5 -2.03 11.39 3.04
C TYR A 5 -1.81 12.88 3.31
N ALA A 6 -2.85 13.50 3.87
CA ALA A 6 -2.76 14.80 4.52
C ALA A 6 -3.28 14.67 5.97
N PRO A 7 -2.67 15.36 6.95
CA PRO A 7 -2.98 15.19 8.38
C PRO A 7 -4.41 15.63 8.74
N TRP A 8 -4.98 16.57 8.00
CA TRP A 8 -6.35 17.05 8.18
C TRP A 8 -7.41 16.18 7.50
N CYS A 9 -7.03 15.19 6.68
CA CYS A 9 -7.99 14.37 5.94
C CYS A 9 -8.65 13.32 6.83
N GLY A 10 -9.97 13.42 7.03
CA GLY A 10 -10.74 12.46 7.84
C GLY A 10 -10.66 11.01 7.31
N HIS A 11 -10.63 10.82 5.99
CA HIS A 11 -10.47 9.49 5.38
C HIS A 11 -9.10 8.88 5.69
N CYS A 12 -8.05 9.71 5.73
CA CYS A 12 -6.71 9.28 6.11
C CYS A 12 -6.64 8.86 7.59
N LYS A 13 -7.32 9.59 8.47
CA LYS A 13 -7.39 9.25 9.90
C LYS A 13 -8.07 7.91 10.14
N ARG A 14 -9.18 7.63 9.44
CA ARG A 14 -9.88 6.33 9.53
C ARG A 14 -9.08 5.15 8.99
N LEU A 15 -8.26 5.38 7.96
CA LEU A 15 -7.42 4.34 7.37
C LEU A 15 -6.16 4.05 8.20
N ALA A 16 -5.69 4.99 9.01
CA ALA A 16 -4.47 4.81 9.82
C ALA A 16 -4.53 3.57 10.74
N PRO A 17 -5.55 3.39 11.61
CA PRO A 17 -5.59 2.23 12.50
C PRO A 17 -5.66 0.90 11.74
N ILE A 18 -6.39 0.85 10.62
CA ILE A 18 -6.44 -0.35 9.77
C ILE A 18 -5.04 -0.73 9.26
N LEU A 19 -4.26 0.26 8.81
CA LEU A 19 -2.88 0.00 8.37
C LEU A 19 -1.97 -0.45 9.51
N ASP A 20 -2.17 0.08 10.71
CA ASP A 20 -1.39 -0.30 11.89
C ASP A 20 -1.74 -1.73 12.35
N GLN A 21 -3.00 -2.15 12.20
CA GLN A 21 -3.46 -3.52 12.50
C GLN A 21 -2.94 -4.56 11.50
N VAL A 22 -2.89 -4.24 10.20
CA VAL A 22 -2.40 -5.19 9.18
C VAL A 22 -0.87 -5.24 9.08
N ALA A 23 -0.16 -4.21 9.55
CA ALA A 23 1.29 -4.15 9.50
C ALA A 23 2.00 -5.41 10.04
N PRO A 24 1.64 -5.96 11.23
CA PRO A 24 2.25 -7.21 11.71
C PRO A 24 1.92 -8.42 10.83
N GLU A 25 0.70 -8.53 10.30
CA GLU A 25 0.24 -9.68 9.49
C GLU A 25 0.96 -9.80 8.14
N ILE A 26 1.41 -8.67 7.60
CA ILE A 26 2.10 -8.59 6.31
C ILE A 26 3.60 -8.35 6.45
N ALA A 27 4.13 -8.41 7.68
CA ALA A 27 5.55 -8.31 7.95
C ALA A 27 6.33 -9.36 7.14
N GLY A 28 7.46 -8.96 6.55
CA GLY A 28 8.25 -9.81 5.65
C GLY A 28 7.69 -10.01 4.24
N LYS A 29 6.43 -9.62 3.97
CA LYS A 29 5.80 -9.70 2.64
C LYS A 29 5.73 -8.33 1.97
N MET A 30 5.34 -7.31 2.74
CA MET A 30 5.21 -5.94 2.24
C MET A 30 5.34 -4.93 3.39
N ALA A 31 6.26 -3.98 3.27
CA ALA A 31 6.36 -2.87 4.21
C ALA A 31 5.27 -1.81 3.98
N ILE A 32 4.82 -1.12 5.03
CA ILE A 32 3.89 0.01 4.94
C ILE A 32 4.61 1.31 5.29
N GLY A 33 4.69 2.23 4.33
CA GLY A 33 5.19 3.60 4.52
C GLY A 33 4.05 4.63 4.50
N LYS A 34 4.25 5.76 5.17
CA LYS A 34 3.32 6.90 5.20
C LYS A 34 4.04 8.13 4.63
N VAL A 35 3.45 8.81 3.67
CA VAL A 35 3.99 10.02 3.02
C VAL A 35 3.02 11.18 3.24
N ASP A 36 3.45 12.20 3.97
CA ASP A 36 2.66 13.41 4.18
C ASP A 36 2.82 14.36 2.98
N CYS A 37 1.79 14.45 2.16
CA CYS A 37 1.79 15.29 0.97
C CYS A 37 1.64 16.79 1.25
N THR A 38 1.41 17.19 2.50
CA THR A 38 1.49 18.60 2.89
C THR A 38 2.92 19.09 3.01
N GLN A 39 3.84 18.19 3.37
CA GLN A 39 5.28 18.44 3.43
C GLN A 39 5.95 18.04 2.10
N GLU A 40 5.63 16.86 1.59
CA GLU A 40 6.26 16.24 0.42
C GLU A 40 5.49 16.48 -0.89
N LYS A 41 5.10 17.73 -1.15
CA LYS A 41 4.24 18.09 -2.31
C LYS A 41 4.82 17.62 -3.65
N LYS A 42 6.13 17.81 -3.86
CA LYS A 42 6.82 17.44 -5.11
C LYS A 42 6.78 15.93 -5.34
N LEU A 43 7.08 15.15 -4.30
CA LEU A 43 7.04 13.68 -4.36
C LEU A 43 5.63 13.17 -4.66
N CYS A 44 4.61 13.74 -4.00
CA CYS A 44 3.22 13.34 -4.24
C CYS A 44 2.75 13.69 -5.67
N ASN A 45 3.16 14.84 -6.21
CA ASN A 45 2.89 15.21 -7.59
C ASN A 45 3.59 14.28 -8.59
N GLN A 46 4.86 13.93 -8.35
CA GLN A 46 5.62 12.98 -9.17
C GLN A 46 4.97 11.60 -9.22
N HIS A 47 4.33 11.18 -8.12
CA HIS A 47 3.57 9.95 -8.06
C HIS A 47 2.09 10.10 -8.45
N ASN A 48 1.70 11.24 -9.03
CA ASN A 48 0.34 11.49 -9.52
C ASN A 48 -0.75 11.29 -8.45
N VAL A 49 -0.47 11.73 -7.22
CA VAL A 49 -1.43 11.68 -6.11
C VAL A 49 -2.44 12.82 -6.27
N LYS A 50 -3.67 12.47 -6.67
CA LYS A 50 -4.75 13.45 -6.94
C LYS A 50 -5.72 13.62 -5.79
N SER A 51 -5.81 12.64 -4.88
CA SER A 51 -6.76 12.65 -3.78
C SER A 51 -6.24 11.87 -2.58
N TYR A 52 -6.82 12.13 -1.41
CA TYR A 52 -6.39 11.50 -0.17
C TYR A 52 -7.48 10.60 0.45
N PRO A 53 -7.09 9.45 1.02
CA PRO A 53 -5.78 8.81 0.87
C PRO A 53 -5.62 8.18 -0.52
N THR A 54 -4.39 8.18 -1.03
CA THR A 54 -3.97 7.33 -2.17
C THR A 54 -3.04 6.26 -1.63
N LEU A 55 -3.32 5.01 -2.00
CA LEU A 55 -2.47 3.86 -1.68
C LEU A 55 -1.74 3.44 -2.96
N LYS A 56 -0.43 3.24 -2.85
CA LYS A 56 0.39 2.66 -3.91
C LYS A 56 1.20 1.51 -3.37
N PHE A 57 1.57 0.55 -4.20
CA PHE A 57 2.47 -0.52 -3.81
C PHE A 57 3.70 -0.51 -4.70
N SER A 58 4.81 -1.00 -4.14
CA SER A 58 6.06 -1.13 -4.88
C SER A 58 6.25 -2.59 -5.27
N LEU A 59 6.60 -2.83 -6.53
CA LEU A 59 6.98 -4.12 -7.07
C LEU A 59 8.17 -3.87 -8.02
N ASP A 60 9.26 -4.62 -7.84
CA ASP A 60 10.49 -4.50 -8.64
C ASP A 60 11.03 -3.07 -8.79
N GLY A 61 10.94 -2.27 -7.71
CA GLY A 61 11.38 -0.87 -7.69
C GLY A 61 10.41 0.12 -8.34
N HIS A 62 9.30 -0.34 -8.90
CA HIS A 62 8.28 0.51 -9.52
C HIS A 62 7.06 0.68 -8.61
N LEU A 63 6.44 1.87 -8.62
CA LEU A 63 5.23 2.17 -7.85
C LEU A 63 3.99 2.11 -8.71
N PHE A 64 3.01 1.34 -8.25
CA PHE A 64 1.73 1.12 -8.91
C PHE A 64 0.56 1.51 -7.99
N ASP A 65 -0.58 1.88 -8.59
CA ASP A 65 -1.79 2.14 -7.83
C ASP A 65 -2.33 0.87 -7.17
N TYR A 66 -2.64 0.94 -5.88
CA TYR A 66 -3.24 -0.17 -5.16
C TYR A 66 -4.71 -0.34 -5.58
N PRO A 67 -5.09 -1.48 -6.19
CA PRO A 67 -6.43 -1.66 -6.74
C PRO A 67 -7.44 -2.22 -5.73
N GLY A 68 -6.99 -2.58 -4.52
CA GLY A 68 -7.81 -3.28 -3.54
C GLY A 68 -8.68 -2.38 -2.67
N GLY A 69 -9.53 -3.01 -1.88
CA GLY A 69 -10.32 -2.34 -0.85
C GLY A 69 -9.46 -1.91 0.35
N ARG A 70 -10.05 -1.08 1.23
CA ARG A 70 -9.34 -0.47 2.36
C ARG A 70 -9.62 -1.17 3.69
N LYS A 71 -10.17 -2.38 3.66
CA LYS A 71 -10.38 -3.22 4.85
C LYS A 71 -9.16 -4.09 5.09
N GLU A 72 -9.03 -4.61 6.30
CA GLU A 72 -7.89 -5.46 6.70
C GLU A 72 -7.70 -6.65 5.75
N GLY A 73 -8.77 -7.41 5.52
CA GLY A 73 -8.74 -8.59 4.65
C GLY A 73 -8.31 -8.29 3.21
N ASP A 74 -8.71 -7.15 2.66
CA ASP A 74 -8.33 -6.74 1.29
C ASP A 74 -6.82 -6.48 1.18
N ILE A 75 -6.25 -5.83 2.20
CA ILE A 75 -4.83 -5.49 2.24
C ILE A 75 -3.99 -6.74 2.47
N ILE A 76 -4.41 -7.62 3.39
CA ILE A 76 -3.72 -8.89 3.66
C ILE A 76 -3.76 -9.80 2.43
N ALA A 77 -4.93 -9.95 1.80
CA ALA A 77 -5.08 -10.74 0.59
C ALA A 77 -4.17 -10.23 -0.54
N PHE A 78 -4.10 -8.90 -0.71
CA PHE A 78 -3.21 -8.30 -1.69
C PHE A 78 -1.73 -8.55 -1.37
N ALA A 79 -1.30 -8.35 -0.12
CA ALA A 79 0.07 -8.61 0.33
C ALA A 79 0.49 -10.07 0.04
N ASN A 80 -0.41 -11.02 0.31
CA ASN A 80 -0.18 -12.43 0.02
C ASN A 80 -0.12 -12.73 -1.49
N LYS A 81 -0.82 -11.96 -2.32
CA LYS A 81 -0.81 -12.11 -3.78
C LYS A 81 0.50 -11.61 -4.39
N ILE A 82 0.97 -10.43 -3.99
CA ILE A 82 2.18 -9.83 -4.57
C ILE A 82 3.48 -10.48 -4.07
N ASN A 83 3.45 -11.13 -2.90
CA ASN A 83 4.59 -11.83 -2.33
C ASN A 83 4.74 -13.27 -2.87
N ARG A 84 3.97 -13.66 -3.89
CA ARG A 84 4.18 -14.96 -4.53
C ARG A 84 5.41 -14.86 -5.43
N PRO A 85 6.44 -15.71 -5.27
CA PRO A 85 7.56 -15.73 -6.19
C PRO A 85 7.02 -16.00 -7.61
N HIS A 86 7.48 -15.21 -8.57
CA HIS A 86 7.10 -15.30 -9.98
C HIS A 86 7.48 -16.64 -10.66
N VAL A 87 8.13 -17.57 -9.93
CA VAL A 87 8.42 -18.93 -10.38
C VAL A 87 7.67 -19.91 -9.49
N GLN A 88 6.55 -20.44 -9.98
CA GLN A 88 6.07 -21.75 -9.56
C GLN A 88 6.48 -22.72 -10.67
N MET A 89 7.42 -23.63 -10.39
CA MET A 89 7.52 -24.84 -11.19
C MET A 89 6.19 -25.56 -11.01
N MET A 90 5.40 -25.64 -12.07
CA MET A 90 4.21 -26.46 -12.10
C MET A 90 4.72 -27.88 -12.33
N ASP A 91 5.03 -28.59 -11.25
CA ASP A 91 5.28 -30.02 -11.33
C ASP A 91 3.95 -30.68 -11.69
N SER A 92 3.82 -31.05 -12.96
CA SER A 92 2.77 -31.95 -13.43
C SER A 92 2.98 -33.32 -12.79
N MET A 93 2.06 -33.70 -11.90
CA MET A 93 1.77 -35.10 -11.60
C MET A 93 0.36 -35.41 -12.10
#